data_AF-G3XKS3-F1
#
_entry.id   AF-G3XKS3-F1
#
_cell.length_a   1.000
_cell.length_b   1.000
_cell.length_c   1.000
_cell.angle_alpha   90.00
_cell.angle_beta   90.00
_cell.angle_gamma   90.00
#
_symmetry.space_group_name_H-M   'P 1'
#
loop_
_entity.id
_entity.type
_entity.pdbx_description
1 polymer ?
#
loop_
_entity_poly.entity_id
_entity_poly.type
_entity_poly.pdbx_seq_one_letter_code
_entity_poly.pdbx_strand_id
1 'polypeptide(L)'
;MFAFSLLKLAALATALQLTAAINIREADDKAAASCTDWSIIPNTATIAAVCRDSNGGSHNTNIPLSDCTGNQNGVIACQHDGGAGSSCIFSNIQFSSTFLTATASCLNRAGQRVDTNNFDLNACLTNTEGTLTC
;
A
#
# COMPACT_ATOMS: atom_id res chain seq x y z
N MET A 1 -26.69 -75.92 -7.11
CA MET A 1 -26.37 -75.28 -5.82
C MET A 1 -25.89 -73.87 -6.15
N PHE A 2 -26.55 -72.89 -5.53
CA PHE A 2 -26.47 -71.43 -5.69
C PHE A 2 -25.03 -70.88 -5.72
N ALA A 3 -24.69 -69.74 -6.34
CA ALA A 3 -25.28 -68.44 -6.06
C ALA A 3 -24.97 -67.36 -7.14
N PHE A 4 -25.93 -66.43 -7.25
CA PHE A 4 -25.79 -65.06 -7.72
C PHE A 4 -24.65 -64.33 -7.02
N SER A 5 -23.94 -63.45 -7.74
CA SER A 5 -23.52 -62.14 -7.20
C SER A 5 -23.05 -61.27 -8.36
N LEU A 6 -23.93 -60.41 -8.90
CA LEU A 6 -24.02 -59.00 -8.55
C LEU A 6 -22.73 -58.22 -8.83
N LEU A 7 -22.72 -57.59 -10.01
CA LEU A 7 -22.51 -56.16 -10.19
C LEU A 7 -21.65 -55.48 -9.11
N LYS A 8 -20.40 -55.13 -9.46
CA LYS A 8 -19.74 -53.96 -8.88
C LYS A 8 -19.09 -53.13 -9.99
N LEU A 9 -19.95 -52.33 -10.64
CA LEU A 9 -19.55 -50.98 -11.03
C LEU A 9 -19.05 -50.26 -9.77
N ALA A 10 -17.81 -49.80 -9.78
CA ALA A 10 -17.34 -48.71 -8.94
C ALA A 10 -16.34 -47.94 -9.81
N ALA A 11 -16.85 -47.05 -10.66
CA ALA A 11 -16.97 -45.62 -10.37
C ALA A 11 -15.61 -44.94 -10.31
N LEU A 12 -15.34 -44.20 -11.40
CA LEU A 12 -14.32 -43.18 -11.58
C LEU A 12 -14.09 -42.39 -10.28
N ALA A 13 -12.87 -42.43 -9.76
CA ALA A 13 -12.40 -41.44 -8.79
C ALA A 13 -11.46 -40.48 -9.53
N THR A 14 -12.01 -39.56 -10.31
CA THR A 14 -11.30 -38.32 -10.65
C THR A 14 -11.09 -37.55 -9.35
N ALA A 15 -9.85 -37.53 -8.85
CA ALA A 15 -9.48 -36.67 -7.74
C ALA A 15 -9.55 -35.21 -8.23
N LEU A 16 -10.71 -34.58 -8.01
CA LEU A 16 -10.86 -33.14 -8.11
C LEU A 16 -10.13 -32.54 -6.91
N GLN A 17 -8.87 -32.12 -7.09
CA GLN A 17 -8.18 -31.32 -6.09
C GLN A 17 -8.80 -29.91 -6.11
N LEU A 18 -9.79 -29.72 -5.23
CA LEU A 18 -10.28 -28.42 -4.84
C LEU A 18 -9.67 -28.08 -3.47
N THR A 19 -9.37 -26.79 -3.27
CA THR A 19 -8.86 -26.13 -2.05
C THR A 19 -7.35 -26.26 -1.86
N ALA A 20 -6.58 -25.19 -1.72
CA ALA A 20 -6.92 -23.88 -1.18
C ALA A 20 -7.01 -22.81 -2.28
N ALA A 21 -8.12 -22.09 -2.32
CA ALA A 21 -7.98 -20.65 -2.45
C ALA A 21 -7.11 -20.22 -1.27
N ILE A 22 -5.81 -20.07 -1.50
CA ILE A 22 -4.98 -19.28 -0.60
C ILE A 22 -5.76 -17.98 -0.52
N ASN A 23 -6.19 -17.63 0.69
CA ASN A 23 -6.60 -16.27 0.96
C ASN A 23 -5.35 -15.43 0.75
N ILE A 24 -5.02 -15.16 -0.51
CA ILE A 24 -4.43 -13.89 -0.88
C ILE A 24 -5.57 -12.94 -0.51
N ARG A 25 -5.60 -12.59 0.78
CA ARG A 25 -5.80 -11.20 1.10
C ARG A 25 -4.72 -10.53 0.27
N GLU A 26 -5.07 -10.13 -0.93
CA GLU A 26 -4.58 -8.86 -1.43
C GLU A 26 -4.99 -7.93 -0.29
N ALA A 27 -4.07 -7.76 0.66
CA ALA A 27 -4.12 -6.60 1.52
C ALA A 27 -4.30 -5.49 0.51
N ASP A 28 -5.40 -4.74 0.59
CA ASP A 28 -5.59 -3.54 -0.24
C ASP A 28 -4.20 -2.93 -0.42
N ASP A 29 -3.63 -2.91 -1.65
CA ASP A 29 -2.19 -2.69 -1.92
C ASP A 29 -1.65 -1.39 -1.29
N LYS A 30 -2.57 -0.58 -0.78
CA LYS A 30 -2.44 0.61 0.02
C LYS A 30 -1.77 0.35 1.37
N ALA A 31 -0.76 1.16 1.66
CA ALA A 31 0.00 1.05 2.90
C ALA A 31 -0.87 1.22 4.18
N ALA A 32 -1.90 2.08 4.18
CA ALA A 32 -2.70 2.34 5.40
C ALA A 32 -3.42 1.10 5.93
N ALA A 33 -3.76 0.13 5.07
CA ALA A 33 -4.48 -1.07 5.48
C ALA A 33 -3.57 -2.14 6.13
N SER A 34 -2.26 -2.09 5.86
CA SER A 34 -1.30 -3.12 6.25
C SER A 34 -0.14 -2.60 7.10
N CYS A 35 -0.11 -1.30 7.38
CA CYS A 35 0.85 -0.67 8.27
C CYS A 35 0.17 0.08 9.43
N THR A 36 0.85 0.12 10.57
CA THR A 36 0.43 0.77 11.82
C THR A 36 1.52 1.71 12.34
N ASP A 37 1.28 2.35 13.49
CA ASP A 37 2.28 3.16 14.21
C ASP A 37 2.93 4.25 13.36
N TRP A 38 2.09 4.89 12.55
CA TRP A 38 2.46 5.96 11.65
C TRP A 38 3.06 7.15 12.41
N SER A 39 4.15 7.68 11.88
CA SER A 39 4.79 8.89 12.40
C SER A 39 5.50 9.67 11.29
N ILE A 40 5.77 10.94 11.57
CA ILE A 40 6.61 11.79 10.73
C ILE A 40 7.95 11.93 11.44
N ILE A 41 9.05 11.71 10.72
CA ILE A 41 10.37 11.99 11.27
C ILE A 41 10.54 13.52 11.37
N PRO A 42 10.80 14.07 12.57
CA PRO A 42 10.81 15.53 12.78
C PRO A 42 11.77 16.27 11.84
N ASN A 43 11.35 17.45 11.36
CA ASN A 43 12.10 18.30 10.42
C ASN A 43 12.43 17.63 9.08
N THR A 44 11.74 16.55 8.75
CA THR A 44 11.84 15.88 7.44
C THR A 44 10.44 15.72 6.85
N ALA A 45 10.38 15.43 5.55
CA ALA A 45 9.16 14.96 4.89
C ALA A 45 9.15 13.42 4.79
N THR A 46 9.73 12.73 5.77
CA THR A 46 9.82 11.27 5.80
C THR A 46 8.76 10.69 6.71
N ILE A 47 7.99 9.75 6.18
CA ILE A 47 6.98 9.00 6.93
C ILE A 47 7.61 7.69 7.40
N ALA A 48 7.36 7.31 8.65
CA ALA A 48 7.70 6.02 9.20
C ALA A 48 6.45 5.27 9.64
N ALA A 49 6.46 3.95 9.53
CA ALA A 49 5.39 3.06 9.94
C ALA A 49 5.93 1.67 10.30
N VAL A 50 5.08 0.85 10.91
CA VAL A 50 5.29 -0.58 11.12
C VAL A 50 4.43 -1.33 10.11
N CYS A 51 5.03 -1.98 9.12
CA CYS A 51 4.31 -2.69 8.06
C CYS A 51 4.40 -4.20 8.23
N ARG A 52 3.32 -4.90 7.90
CA ARG A 52 3.26 -6.37 7.99
C ARG A 52 3.65 -7.02 6.67
N ASP A 53 4.47 -8.07 6.72
CA ASP A 53 4.82 -8.91 5.57
C ASP A 53 3.79 -10.04 5.33
N SER A 54 3.99 -10.82 4.26
CA SER A 54 3.11 -11.94 3.89
C SER A 54 3.12 -13.11 4.91
N ASN A 55 4.17 -13.23 5.72
CA ASN A 55 4.30 -14.24 6.78
C ASN A 55 3.70 -13.75 8.11
N GLY A 56 3.20 -12.52 8.16
CA GLY A 56 2.67 -11.89 9.37
C GLY A 56 3.74 -11.23 10.25
N GLY A 57 4.99 -11.17 9.81
CA GLY A 57 6.06 -10.43 10.47
C GLY A 57 5.86 -8.92 10.37
N SER A 58 6.26 -8.18 11.41
CA SER A 58 6.15 -6.72 11.46
C SER A 58 7.53 -6.07 11.31
N HIS A 59 7.63 -5.07 10.43
CA HIS A 59 8.88 -4.40 10.08
C HIS A 59 8.75 -2.90 10.23
N ASN A 60 9.73 -2.27 10.89
CA ASN A 60 9.85 -0.82 10.89
C ASN A 60 10.38 -0.37 9.53
N THR A 61 9.65 0.53 8.87
CA THR A 61 10.01 1.04 7.56
C THR A 61 9.76 2.54 7.51
N ASN A 62 10.48 3.23 6.64
CA ASN A 62 10.28 4.65 6.38
C ASN A 62 10.53 4.98 4.92
N ILE A 63 9.89 6.03 4.44
CA ILE A 63 10.04 6.51 3.06
C ILE A 63 9.92 8.04 3.01
N PRO A 64 10.87 8.74 2.37
CA PRO A 64 10.73 10.15 2.05
C PRO A 64 9.54 10.37 1.11
N LEU A 65 8.64 11.30 1.43
CA LEU A 65 7.51 11.62 0.55
C LEU A 65 7.94 12.08 -0.84
N SER A 66 9.11 12.70 -0.95
CA SER A 66 9.72 13.11 -2.22
C SER A 66 9.97 11.95 -3.19
N ASP A 67 10.14 10.74 -2.68
CA ASP A 67 10.47 9.58 -3.50
C ASP A 67 9.21 9.05 -4.19
N CYS A 68 8.03 9.40 -3.67
CA CYS A 68 6.74 8.94 -4.17
C CYS A 68 5.84 10.05 -4.69
N THR A 69 6.30 11.30 -4.64
CA THR A 69 5.52 12.45 -5.06
C THR A 69 6.33 13.41 -5.91
N GLY A 70 5.65 13.98 -6.91
CA GLY A 70 6.18 14.98 -7.82
C GLY A 70 5.34 16.25 -7.80
N ASN A 71 5.94 17.34 -8.28
CA ASN A 71 5.27 18.63 -8.41
C ASN A 71 5.01 18.95 -9.89
N GLN A 72 3.74 18.96 -10.28
CA GLN A 72 3.27 19.27 -11.62
C GLN A 72 2.72 20.69 -11.68
N ASN A 73 3.62 21.68 -11.76
CA ASN A 73 3.28 23.10 -11.84
C ASN A 73 2.39 23.60 -10.68
N GLY A 74 2.77 23.26 -9.45
CA GLY A 74 2.06 23.63 -8.23
C GLY A 74 1.03 22.59 -7.76
N VAL A 75 0.74 21.58 -8.58
CA VAL A 75 -0.15 20.47 -8.20
C VAL A 75 0.70 19.26 -7.82
N ILE A 76 0.51 18.75 -6.61
CA ILE A 76 1.20 17.52 -6.19
C ILE A 76 0.52 16.29 -6.80
N ALA A 77 1.32 15.29 -7.15
CA ALA A 77 0.85 14.02 -7.70
C ALA A 77 1.74 12.86 -7.25
N CYS A 78 1.21 11.63 -7.26
CA CYS A 78 2.01 10.44 -7.07
C CYS A 78 2.98 10.29 -8.25
N GLN A 79 4.26 10.16 -7.95
CA GLN A 79 5.31 10.00 -8.94
C GLN A 79 6.52 9.35 -8.29
N HIS A 80 6.87 8.16 -8.74
CA HIS A 80 8.12 7.49 -8.37
C HIS A 80 9.31 8.37 -8.75
N ASP A 81 10.25 8.54 -7.83
CA ASP A 81 11.38 9.45 -7.90
C ASP A 81 10.98 10.90 -8.27
N GLY A 82 9.79 11.33 -7.81
CA GLY A 82 9.19 12.60 -8.23
C GLY A 82 9.91 13.86 -7.72
N GLY A 83 10.70 13.76 -6.65
CA GLY A 83 11.56 14.82 -6.17
C GLY A 83 10.82 16.03 -5.59
N ALA A 84 9.57 15.87 -5.15
CA ALA A 84 8.74 16.99 -4.67
C ALA A 84 9.36 17.75 -3.48
N GLY A 85 10.23 17.13 -2.67
CA GLY A 85 10.80 17.75 -1.47
C GLY A 85 11.56 19.06 -1.70
N SER A 86 12.06 19.31 -2.92
CA SER A 86 12.73 20.57 -3.30
C SER A 86 11.75 21.72 -3.59
N SER A 87 10.49 21.40 -3.92
CA SER A 87 9.53 22.36 -4.45
C SER A 87 8.18 22.35 -3.74
N CYS A 88 7.94 21.40 -2.84
CA CYS A 88 6.74 21.26 -2.03
C CYS A 88 7.07 21.26 -0.54
N ILE A 89 6.18 21.84 0.25
CA ILE A 89 6.19 21.78 1.71
C ILE A 89 5.01 20.92 2.14
N PHE A 90 5.27 19.84 2.86
CA PHE A 90 4.24 18.96 3.40
C PHE A 90 3.85 19.42 4.80
N SER A 91 2.55 19.41 5.09
CA SER A 91 1.99 19.83 6.36
C SER A 91 0.69 19.09 6.65
N ASN A 92 0.23 19.12 7.90
CA ASN A 92 -1.04 18.51 8.31
C ASN A 92 -1.19 17.07 7.79
N ILE A 93 -0.15 16.25 7.97
CA ILE A 93 -0.20 14.84 7.57
C ILE A 93 -1.03 14.09 8.60
N GLN A 94 -2.07 13.41 8.12
CA GLN A 94 -3.04 12.71 8.93
C GLN A 94 -3.01 11.22 8.58
N PHE A 95 -3.02 10.39 9.60
CA PHE A 95 -2.90 8.95 9.48
C PHE A 95 -4.04 8.27 10.26
N SER A 96 -4.60 7.22 9.68
CA SER A 96 -5.46 6.26 10.37
C SER A 96 -5.25 4.87 9.79
N SER A 97 -6.02 3.89 10.25
CA SER A 97 -6.03 2.55 9.65
C SER A 97 -6.67 2.48 8.26
N THR A 98 -7.30 3.55 7.77
CA THR A 98 -8.02 3.54 6.48
C THR A 98 -7.66 4.69 5.54
N PHE A 99 -7.07 5.76 6.06
CA PHE A 99 -6.66 6.90 5.24
C PHE A 99 -5.29 7.42 5.65
N LEU A 100 -4.59 7.95 4.65
CA LEU A 100 -3.32 8.62 4.80
C LEU A 100 -3.35 9.85 3.89
N THR A 101 -3.41 11.04 4.48
CA THR A 101 -3.56 12.28 3.72
C THR A 101 -2.59 13.36 4.18
N ALA A 102 -2.32 14.35 3.32
CA ALA A 102 -1.51 15.51 3.64
C ALA A 102 -2.02 16.79 2.98
N THR A 103 -1.63 17.93 3.53
CA THR A 103 -1.62 19.19 2.79
C THR A 103 -0.23 19.42 2.20
N ALA A 104 -0.16 19.79 0.93
CA ALA A 104 1.08 20.13 0.24
C ALA A 104 1.02 21.53 -0.35
N SER A 105 2.05 22.34 -0.11
CA SER A 105 2.19 23.68 -0.69
C SER A 105 3.36 23.70 -1.68
N CYS A 106 3.06 23.68 -2.97
CA CYS A 106 4.04 23.45 -4.04
C CYS A 106 4.29 24.70 -4.89
N LEU A 107 5.53 24.91 -5.36
CA LEU A 107 5.86 25.99 -6.29
C LEU A 107 5.32 25.69 -7.68
N ASN A 108 4.60 26.62 -8.29
CA ASN A 108 4.30 26.60 -9.71
C ASN A 108 5.45 27.20 -10.55
N ARG A 109 5.33 27.18 -11.88
CA ARG A 109 6.33 27.75 -12.81
C ARG A 109 6.55 29.26 -12.65
N ALA A 110 5.59 29.98 -12.05
CA ALA A 110 5.72 31.39 -11.73
C ALA A 110 6.37 31.64 -10.36
N GLY A 111 6.80 30.59 -9.65
CA GLY A 111 7.38 30.68 -8.32
C GLY A 111 6.37 30.94 -7.20
N GLN A 112 5.06 30.81 -7.48
CA GLN A 112 4.01 30.99 -6.49
C GLN A 112 3.67 29.66 -5.82
N ARG A 113 3.31 29.70 -4.53
CA ARG A 113 2.84 28.53 -3.78
C ARG A 113 1.38 28.24 -4.13
N VAL A 114 1.10 26.99 -4.46
CA VAL A 114 -0.24 26.46 -4.70
C VAL A 114 -0.49 25.35 -3.69
N ASP A 115 -1.59 25.47 -2.95
CA ASP A 115 -1.94 24.53 -1.89
C ASP A 115 -2.85 23.43 -2.42
N THR A 116 -2.45 22.18 -2.19
CA THR A 116 -3.28 21.00 -2.35
C THR A 116 -3.64 20.48 -0.96
N ASN A 117 -4.93 20.42 -0.66
CA ASN A 117 -5.44 19.91 0.61
C ASN A 117 -5.92 18.47 0.46
N ASN A 118 -5.81 17.68 1.51
CA ASN A 118 -6.28 16.28 1.56
C ASN A 118 -5.71 15.42 0.42
N PHE A 119 -4.45 15.63 0.03
CA PHE A 119 -3.78 14.78 -0.93
C PHE A 119 -3.70 13.35 -0.39
N ASP A 120 -4.30 12.40 -1.12
CA ASP A 120 -4.36 11.00 -0.72
C ASP A 120 -3.01 10.32 -0.95
N LEU A 121 -2.19 10.30 0.09
CA LEU A 121 -0.90 9.62 0.12
C LEU A 121 -1.07 8.09 0.07
N ASN A 122 -2.24 7.58 0.47
CA ASN A 122 -2.55 6.15 0.35
C ASN A 122 -2.72 5.71 -1.12
N ALA A 123 -2.87 6.66 -2.04
CA ALA A 123 -2.83 6.40 -3.48
C ALA A 123 -1.39 6.33 -4.03
N CYS A 124 -0.39 6.81 -3.27
CA CYS A 124 1.01 6.81 -3.69
C CYS A 124 1.83 5.72 -2.98
N LEU A 125 1.44 5.35 -1.76
CA LEU A 125 2.23 4.46 -0.91
C LEU A 125 1.63 3.06 -0.85
N THR A 126 2.49 2.07 -1.04
CA THR A 126 2.17 0.65 -0.93
C THR A 126 3.05 -0.01 0.13
N ASN A 127 2.65 -1.19 0.58
CA ASN A 127 3.47 -2.05 1.44
C ASN A 127 3.89 -3.30 0.66
N THR A 128 5.18 -3.39 0.35
CA THR A 128 5.76 -4.55 -0.33
C THR A 128 6.57 -5.37 0.68
N GLU A 129 6.04 -6.53 1.09
CA GLU A 129 6.70 -7.46 2.02
C GLU A 129 7.24 -6.79 3.31
N GLY A 130 6.44 -5.91 3.91
CA GLY A 130 6.81 -5.20 5.14
C GLY A 130 7.62 -3.91 4.91
N THR A 131 7.84 -3.51 3.66
CA THR A 131 8.57 -2.28 3.31
C THR A 131 7.63 -1.27 2.62
N LEU A 132 7.69 -0.01 3.05
CA LEU A 132 6.97 1.07 2.35
C LEU A 132 7.61 1.33 0.99
N THR A 133 6.78 1.36 -0.05
CA THR A 133 7.18 1.55 -1.44
C THR A 133 6.21 2.45 -2.19
N CYS A 134 6.64 2.82 -3.39
CA CYS A 134 5.90 3.43 -4.48
C CYS A 134 6.68 3.11 -5.77
#